data_AF-A0A251VNM9-F1
#
_entry.id   AF-A0A251VNM9-F1
#
_cell.length_a   1.000
_cell.length_b   1.000
_cell.length_c   1.000
_cell.angle_alpha   90.00
_cell.angle_beta   90.00
_cell.angle_gamma   90.00
#
_symmetry.space_group_name_H-M   'P 1'
#
loop_
_entity.id
_entity.type
_entity.pdbx_description
1 polymer ?
#
loop_
_entity_poly.entity_id
_entity_poly.type
_entity_poly.pdbx_seq_one_letter_code
_entity_poly.pdbx_strand_id
1 'polypeptide(L)'
;MVKKSTNIENPQTKEDLHTWPYRFELRLRVFVGADKLTMIPRVRNVDNKAFSFTIALRNYLSVSDVSEVSVEGLETLDYFDNLLKRERYTEQADAITFDGEIDRVYLSTPKIAVIDHERKRTIVLRKEGMVDAEIEVGVLSVMNRG
;
A
#
# COMPACT_ATOMS: atom_id res chain seq x y z
N MET A 1 2.69 2.13 24.22
CA MET A 1 2.02 2.55 22.97
C MET A 1 2.39 4.00 22.70
N VAL A 2 3.13 4.26 21.62
CA VAL A 2 3.48 5.63 21.21
C VAL A 2 2.39 6.13 20.26
N LYS A 3 1.78 7.27 20.58
CA LYS A 3 0.82 7.95 19.71
C LYS A 3 1.52 9.17 19.12
N LYS A 4 1.63 9.22 17.80
CA LYS A 4 2.14 10.40 17.09
C LYS A 4 1.10 10.82 16.08
N SER A 5 0.62 12.05 16.21
CA SER A 5 -0.22 12.69 15.20
C SER A 5 0.61 13.76 14.51
N THR A 6 0.81 13.62 13.21
CA THR A 6 1.47 14.64 12.40
C THR A 6 0.41 15.26 11.49
N ASN A 7 0.25 16.58 11.59
CA ASN A 7 -0.43 17.33 10.55
C ASN A 7 0.59 17.51 9.42
N ILE A 8 0.28 16.96 8.26
CA ILE A 8 1.05 17.23 7.06
C ILE A 8 0.29 18.35 6.36
N GLU A 9 0.67 19.58 6.67
CA GLU A 9 0.26 20.71 5.87
C GLU A 9 1.08 20.65 4.59
N ASN A 10 0.42 20.66 3.44
CA ASN A 10 1.09 20.84 2.16
C ASN A 10 1.05 22.34 1.86
N PRO A 11 2.08 23.13 2.22
CA PRO A 11 2.13 24.54 1.84
C PRO A 11 2.20 24.60 0.31
N GLN A 12 1.06 24.85 -0.33
CA GLN A 12 0.98 24.93 -1.78
C GLN A 12 1.81 26.11 -2.27
N THR A 13 2.78 25.83 -3.13
CA THR A 13 3.49 26.86 -3.89
C THR A 13 2.57 27.42 -4.96
N LYS A 14 2.93 28.57 -5.55
CA LYS A 14 2.18 29.12 -6.70
C LYS A 14 2.14 28.17 -7.90
N GLU A 15 3.14 27.30 -8.02
CA GLU A 15 3.27 26.33 -9.10
C GLU A 15 2.30 25.14 -8.90
N ASP A 16 2.14 24.68 -7.65
CA ASP A 16 1.20 23.60 -7.31
C ASP A 16 -0.26 23.95 -7.63
N LEU A 17 -0.64 25.23 -7.49
CA LEU A 17 -1.98 25.72 -7.80
C LEU A 17 -2.30 25.71 -9.30
N HIS A 18 -1.31 25.62 -10.18
CA HIS A 18 -1.55 25.53 -11.62
C HIS A 18 -2.01 24.13 -12.04
N THR A 19 -1.45 23.09 -11.41
CA THR A 19 -1.75 21.68 -11.73
C THR A 19 -2.83 21.08 -10.82
N TRP A 20 -2.92 21.54 -9.56
CA TRP A 20 -3.90 21.10 -8.57
C TRP A 20 -4.51 22.30 -7.81
N PRO A 21 -5.54 22.95 -8.36
CA PRO A 21 -6.09 24.20 -7.83
C PRO A 21 -7.07 23.98 -6.67
N TYR A 22 -6.78 23.02 -5.78
CA TYR A 22 -7.62 22.70 -4.63
C TYR A 22 -6.83 22.73 -3.33
N ARG A 23 -7.41 23.34 -2.30
CA ARG A 23 -6.85 23.36 -0.95
C ARG A 23 -7.39 22.23 -0.10
N PHE A 24 -6.50 21.49 0.55
CA PHE A 24 -6.86 20.43 1.48
C PHE A 24 -5.87 20.34 2.64
N GLU A 25 -6.32 19.74 3.75
CA GLU A 25 -5.43 19.31 4.84
C GLU A 25 -5.35 17.79 4.86
N LEU A 26 -4.13 17.24 5.01
CA LEU A 26 -3.89 15.83 5.28
C LEU A 26 -3.39 15.68 6.72
N ARG A 27 -4.08 14.85 7.50
CA ARG A 27 -3.62 14.46 8.85
C ARG A 27 -3.41 12.96 8.88
N LEU A 28 -2.22 12.53 9.29
CA LEU A 28 -1.90 11.14 9.49
C LEU A 28 -1.70 10.87 10.99
N ARG A 29 -2.57 10.04 11.57
CA ARG A 29 -2.40 9.55 12.94
C ARG A 29 -1.72 8.19 12.90
N VAL A 30 -0.62 8.05 13.63
CA VAL A 30 0.14 6.82 13.73
C VAL A 30 0.14 6.34 15.18
N PHE A 31 -0.28 5.09 15.37
CA PHE A 31 -0.26 4.40 16.66
C PHE A 31 0.72 3.24 16.54
N VAL A 32 1.77 3.28 17.37
CA VAL A 32 2.78 2.22 17.43
C VAL A 32 2.57 1.42 18.72
N GLY A 33 2.06 0.20 18.55
CA GLY A 33 1.97 -0.85 19.56
C GLY A 33 3.20 -1.75 19.53
N ALA A 34 3.23 -2.78 20.39
CA ALA A 34 4.34 -3.73 20.43
C ALA A 34 4.34 -4.66 19.19
N ASP A 35 3.16 -5.00 18.69
CA ASP A 35 2.91 -5.98 17.62
C ASP A 35 2.01 -5.40 16.51
N LYS A 36 1.63 -4.13 16.61
CA LYS A 36 0.65 -3.49 15.73
C LYS A 36 1.03 -2.05 15.40
N LEU A 37 1.04 -1.75 14.10
CA LEU A 37 1.03 -0.39 13.57
C LEU A 37 -0.38 -0.06 13.11
N THR A 38 -0.91 1.10 13.48
CA THR A 38 -2.19 1.61 12.95
C THR A 38 -1.99 3.00 12.38
N MET A 39 -2.39 3.17 11.13
CA MET A 39 -2.29 4.42 10.38
C MET A 39 -3.69 4.86 9.97
N ILE A 40 -4.06 6.08 10.33
CA ILE A 40 -5.38 6.65 10.04
C ILE A 40 -5.16 7.97 9.29
N PRO A 41 -5.24 7.97 7.95
CA PRO A 41 -5.22 9.20 7.17
C PRO A 41 -6.59 9.88 7.19
N ARG A 42 -6.59 11.21 7.22
CA ARG A 42 -7.78 12.04 7.08
C ARG A 42 -7.48 13.19 6.13
N VAL A 43 -8.23 13.24 5.05
CA VAL A 43 -8.24 14.37 4.12
C VAL A 43 -9.42 15.27 4.47
N ARG A 44 -9.17 16.57 4.59
CA ARG A 44 -10.20 17.59 4.78
C ARG A 44 -10.16 18.55 3.60
N ASN A 45 -11.24 18.64 2.84
CA ASN A 45 -11.41 19.72 1.88
C ASN A 45 -11.56 21.03 2.67
N VAL A 46 -10.64 21.99 2.44
CA VAL A 46 -10.68 23.31 3.07
C VAL A 46 -10.95 24.41 2.05
N ASP A 47 -11.26 24.00 0.83
CA ASP A 47 -11.62 24.88 -0.25
C ASP A 47 -13.14 25.12 -0.32
N ASN A 48 -13.53 26.04 -1.19
CA ASN A 48 -14.93 26.31 -1.50
C ASN A 48 -15.48 25.44 -2.66
N LYS A 49 -14.64 24.61 -3.28
CA LYS A 49 -15.00 23.72 -4.39
C LYS A 49 -14.80 22.26 -3.98
N ALA A 50 -15.70 21.39 -4.41
CA ALA A 50 -15.50 19.95 -4.29
C ALA A 50 -14.35 19.49 -5.21
N PHE A 51 -13.63 18.46 -4.78
CA PHE A 51 -12.63 17.77 -5.58
C PHE A 51 -12.69 16.26 -5.32
N SER A 52 -12.27 15.48 -6.31
CA SER A 52 -12.08 14.03 -6.19
C SER A 52 -10.61 13.74 -5.97
N PHE A 53 -10.28 12.70 -5.22
CA PHE A 53 -8.90 12.30 -4.98
C PHE A 53 -8.79 10.80 -4.77
N THR A 54 -7.58 10.28 -4.93
CA THR A 54 -7.19 8.92 -4.52
C THR A 54 -6.09 9.05 -3.48
N ILE A 55 -6.05 8.12 -2.53
CA ILE A 55 -4.99 8.03 -1.52
C ILE A 55 -4.54 6.59 -1.39
N ALA A 56 -3.22 6.39 -1.26
CA ALA A 56 -2.61 5.12 -0.95
C ALA A 56 -1.60 5.29 0.20
N LEU A 57 -1.41 4.24 1.00
CA LEU A 57 -0.34 4.17 1.99
C LEU A 57 0.67 3.12 1.50
N ARG A 58 1.83 3.58 1.02
CA ARG A 58 2.91 2.68 0.58
C ARG A 58 3.70 2.19 1.79
N ASN A 59 3.56 0.90 2.10
CA ASN A 59 4.22 0.25 3.23
C ASN A 59 5.32 -0.68 2.72
N TYR A 60 6.59 -0.31 2.94
CA TYR A 60 7.72 -1.19 2.66
C TYR A 60 7.95 -2.11 3.86
N LEU A 61 7.62 -3.39 3.69
CA LEU A 61 7.82 -4.40 4.73
C LEU A 61 9.21 -4.99 4.59
N SER A 62 10.03 -4.86 5.63
CA SER A 62 11.26 -5.65 5.71
C SER A 62 10.88 -7.12 5.85
N VAL A 63 11.43 -7.99 5.01
CA VAL A 63 11.30 -9.46 5.04
C VAL A 63 12.70 -10.10 5.10
N SER A 64 12.80 -11.42 5.32
CA SER A 64 14.09 -12.13 5.26
C SER A 64 14.68 -12.14 3.85
N ASP A 65 14.10 -12.99 3.01
CA ASP A 65 14.39 -13.22 1.61
C ASP A 65 13.04 -13.26 0.92
N VAL A 66 12.89 -12.51 -0.16
CA VAL A 66 11.64 -12.40 -0.91
C VAL A 66 11.21 -13.76 -1.50
N SER A 67 12.15 -14.66 -1.75
CA SER A 67 11.87 -16.03 -2.21
C SER A 67 11.28 -16.94 -1.14
N GLU A 68 11.47 -16.61 0.15
CA GLU A 68 10.93 -17.31 1.31
C GLU A 68 9.66 -16.63 1.87
N VAL A 69 9.08 -15.71 1.09
CA VAL A 69 7.88 -14.96 1.44
C VAL A 69 6.74 -15.32 0.50
N SER A 70 5.56 -15.49 1.08
CA SER A 70 4.31 -15.61 0.33
C SER A 70 3.27 -14.59 0.77
N VAL A 71 2.35 -14.25 -0.13
CA VAL A 71 1.21 -13.37 0.16
C VAL A 71 -0.09 -14.11 -0.11
N GLU A 72 -0.95 -14.18 0.91
CA GLU A 72 -2.25 -14.86 0.88
C GLU A 72 -3.42 -13.89 1.07
N GLY A 73 -4.62 -14.33 0.69
CA GLY A 73 -5.87 -13.56 0.78
C GLY A 73 -6.16 -12.74 -0.48
N LEU A 74 -5.53 -13.10 -1.59
CA LEU A 74 -5.65 -12.46 -2.90
C LEU A 74 -6.14 -13.42 -3.99
N GLU A 75 -6.30 -14.69 -3.66
CA GLU A 75 -6.87 -15.71 -4.52
C GLU A 75 -8.24 -15.29 -5.07
N THR A 76 -8.52 -15.60 -6.33
CA THR A 76 -9.77 -15.28 -7.06
C THR A 76 -10.05 -13.79 -7.29
N LEU A 77 -9.18 -12.89 -6.80
CA LEU A 77 -9.36 -11.46 -7.00
C LEU A 77 -8.86 -11.03 -8.38
N ASP A 78 -9.54 -10.03 -8.93
CA ASP A 78 -9.05 -9.34 -10.11
C ASP A 78 -7.92 -8.37 -9.75
N TYR A 79 -6.92 -8.28 -10.62
CA TYR A 79 -5.86 -7.30 -10.52
C TYR A 79 -5.54 -6.66 -11.88
N PHE A 80 -4.94 -5.47 -11.84
CA PHE A 80 -4.28 -4.86 -12.98
C PHE A 80 -2.77 -5.05 -12.86
N ASP A 81 -2.12 -5.51 -13.93
CA ASP A 81 -0.66 -5.68 -13.96
C ASP A 81 0.00 -4.48 -14.65
N ASN A 82 0.71 -3.65 -13.87
CA ASN A 82 1.36 -2.45 -14.38
C ASN A 82 2.53 -2.77 -15.33
N LEU A 83 3.15 -3.96 -15.23
CA LEU A 83 4.20 -4.42 -16.14
C LEU A 83 3.62 -4.86 -17.49
N LEU A 84 2.36 -5.29 -17.50
CA LEU A 84 1.62 -5.72 -18.69
C LEU A 84 0.56 -4.70 -19.11
N LYS A 85 0.94 -3.43 -19.22
CA LYS A 85 0.10 -2.34 -19.75
C LYS A 85 -1.23 -2.14 -18.99
N ARG A 86 -1.28 -2.52 -17.71
CA ARG A 86 -2.49 -2.48 -16.87
C ARG A 86 -3.63 -3.34 -17.41
N GLU A 87 -3.29 -4.46 -18.05
CA GLU A 87 -4.28 -5.47 -18.40
C GLU A 87 -4.86 -6.11 -17.13
N ARG A 88 -6.13 -6.51 -17.22
CA ARG A 88 -6.88 -7.10 -16.10
C ARG A 88 -6.78 -8.62 -16.14
N TYR A 89 -6.45 -9.20 -15.00
CA TYR A 89 -6.32 -10.64 -14.80
C TYR A 89 -7.04 -11.04 -13.51
N THR A 90 -7.26 -12.35 -13.31
CA THR A 90 -7.79 -12.92 -12.08
C THR A 90 -6.74 -13.84 -11.47
N GLU A 91 -6.40 -13.61 -10.20
CA GLU A 91 -5.44 -14.44 -9.48
C GLU A 91 -5.96 -15.86 -9.28
N GLN A 92 -5.14 -16.84 -9.65
CA GLN A 92 -5.50 -18.26 -9.58
C GLN A 92 -4.71 -18.99 -8.49
N ALA A 93 -3.57 -18.45 -8.06
CA ALA A 93 -2.77 -19.05 -7.02
C ALA A 93 -3.39 -18.82 -5.63
N ASP A 94 -3.32 -19.84 -4.76
CA ASP A 94 -3.74 -19.72 -3.35
C ASP A 94 -2.83 -18.75 -2.57
N ALA A 95 -1.57 -18.62 -3.01
CA ALA A 95 -0.59 -17.70 -2.47
C ALA A 95 0.31 -17.16 -3.59
N ILE A 96 0.64 -15.88 -3.52
CA ILE A 96 1.61 -15.25 -4.40
C ILE A 96 3.00 -15.53 -3.84
N THR A 97 3.88 -16.04 -4.70
CA THR A 97 5.32 -16.11 -4.47
C THR A 97 6.05 -15.22 -5.47
N PHE A 98 7.32 -14.94 -5.22
CA PHE A 98 8.08 -13.97 -5.99
C PHE A 98 9.31 -14.62 -6.60
N ASP A 99 9.29 -14.85 -7.92
CA ASP A 99 10.42 -15.31 -8.72
C ASP A 99 10.98 -14.21 -9.65
N GLY A 100 10.36 -13.02 -9.62
CA GLY A 100 10.71 -11.89 -10.45
C GLY A 100 10.06 -10.59 -9.97
N GLU A 101 10.20 -9.57 -10.82
CA GLU A 101 9.54 -8.29 -10.60
C GLU A 101 8.03 -8.45 -10.76
N ILE A 102 7.27 -7.88 -9.83
CA ILE A 102 5.83 -7.74 -9.97
C ILE A 102 5.41 -6.32 -9.61
N ASP A 103 4.37 -5.84 -10.28
CA ASP A 103 3.69 -4.59 -9.95
C ASP A 103 2.20 -4.75 -10.28
N ARG A 104 1.43 -5.17 -9.27
CA ARG A 104 0.03 -5.58 -9.43
C ARG A 104 -0.89 -4.84 -8.47
N VAL A 105 -1.97 -4.29 -9.00
CA VAL A 105 -3.03 -3.63 -8.22
C VAL A 105 -4.24 -4.54 -8.11
N TYR A 106 -4.39 -5.19 -6.96
CA TYR A 106 -5.52 -6.06 -6.63
C TYR A 106 -6.74 -5.26 -6.20
N LEU A 107 -7.91 -5.61 -6.74
CA LEU A 107 -9.16 -4.91 -6.53
C LEU A 107 -9.96 -5.49 -5.36
N SER A 108 -10.62 -4.62 -4.59
CA SER A 108 -11.55 -5.05 -3.52
C SER A 108 -10.93 -6.04 -2.51
N THR A 109 -9.68 -5.80 -2.14
CA THR A 109 -8.90 -6.75 -1.34
C THR A 109 -9.42 -6.87 0.09
N PRO A 110 -9.50 -8.10 0.63
CA PRO A 110 -9.90 -8.35 2.00
C PRO A 110 -8.69 -8.15 2.94
N LYS A 111 -8.58 -8.99 3.98
CA LYS A 111 -7.39 -9.10 4.81
C LYS A 111 -6.29 -9.79 4.00
N ILE A 112 -5.10 -9.18 3.97
CA ILE A 112 -3.91 -9.72 3.30
C ILE A 112 -2.94 -10.24 4.36
N ALA A 113 -2.35 -11.40 4.14
CA ALA A 113 -1.31 -11.96 5.01
C ALA A 113 0.00 -12.09 4.23
N VAL A 114 1.08 -11.54 4.78
CA VAL A 114 2.44 -11.74 4.29
C VAL A 114 3.13 -12.72 5.23
N ILE A 115 3.48 -13.89 4.73
CA ILE A 115 4.09 -14.98 5.50
C ILE A 115 5.57 -14.99 5.19
N ASP A 116 6.40 -14.84 6.22
CA ASP A 116 7.85 -14.83 6.15
C ASP A 116 8.34 -16.11 6.85
N HIS A 117 8.62 -17.15 6.07
CA HIS A 117 8.87 -18.50 6.57
C HIS A 117 10.17 -18.57 7.37
N GLU A 118 11.22 -17.89 6.92
CA GLU A 118 12.53 -17.88 7.58
C GLU A 118 12.48 -17.16 8.93
N ARG A 119 11.84 -15.98 9.01
CA ARG A 119 11.65 -15.28 10.29
C ARG A 119 10.49 -15.82 11.12
N LYS A 120 9.78 -16.85 10.63
CA LYS A 120 8.66 -17.52 11.30
C LYS A 120 7.61 -16.54 11.81
N ARG A 121 7.20 -15.61 10.95
CA ARG A 121 6.21 -14.58 11.31
C ARG A 121 5.22 -14.33 10.18
N THR A 122 4.08 -13.76 10.56
CA THR A 122 3.06 -13.31 9.62
C THR A 122 2.74 -11.85 9.88
N ILE A 123 2.83 -11.02 8.84
CA ILE A 123 2.40 -9.63 8.87
C ILE A 123 1.00 -9.56 8.26
N VAL A 124 0.02 -9.11 9.03
CA VAL A 124 -1.37 -9.06 8.57
C VAL A 124 -1.79 -7.63 8.29
N LEU A 125 -2.16 -7.33 7.05
CA LEU A 125 -2.71 -6.06 6.64
C LEU A 125 -4.24 -6.10 6.73
N ARG A 126 -4.79 -5.10 7.42
CA ARG A 126 -6.24 -4.82 7.49
C ARG A 126 -6.46 -3.37 7.15
N LYS A 127 -7.47 -3.10 6.32
CA LYS A 127 -7.81 -1.77 5.84
C LYS A 127 -9.31 -1.55 5.86
N GLU A 128 -9.70 -0.30 6.09
CA GLU A 128 -11.07 0.18 6.09
C GLU A 128 -11.10 1.50 5.31
N GLY A 129 -12.10 1.70 4.46
CA GLY A 129 -12.19 2.89 3.59
C GLY A 129 -11.16 2.93 2.44
N MET A 130 -10.31 1.90 2.30
CA MET A 130 -9.41 1.69 1.18
C MET A 130 -9.71 0.33 0.57
N VAL A 131 -10.12 0.30 -0.71
CA VAL A 131 -10.66 -0.90 -1.34
C VAL A 131 -9.59 -1.75 -2.03
N ASP A 132 -8.54 -1.13 -2.56
CA ASP A 132 -7.53 -1.82 -3.36
C ASP A 132 -6.20 -1.98 -2.61
N ALA A 133 -5.34 -2.87 -3.09
CA ALA A 133 -3.96 -3.00 -2.61
C ALA A 133 -3.00 -3.22 -3.77
N GLU A 134 -1.86 -2.55 -3.71
CA GLU A 134 -0.76 -2.71 -4.66
C GLU A 134 0.31 -3.62 -4.02
N ILE A 135 0.73 -4.64 -4.75
CA ILE A 135 1.87 -5.48 -4.40
C ILE A 135 2.96 -5.20 -5.44
N GLU A 136 4.09 -4.68 -4.96
CA GLU A 136 5.22 -4.26 -5.79
C GLU A 136 6.49 -4.92 -5.24
N VAL A 137 7.20 -5.65 -6.09
CA VAL A 137 8.55 -6.16 -5.82
C VAL A 137 9.42 -5.77 -7.01
N GLY A 138 10.38 -4.87 -6.78
CA GLY A 138 11.29 -4.40 -7.81
C GLY A 138 12.51 -5.31 -8.02
N VAL A 139 13.15 -5.18 -9.19
CA VAL A 139 14.33 -5.99 -9.59
C VAL A 139 15.47 -5.93 -8.56
N LEU A 140 15.71 -4.78 -7.94
CA LEU A 140 16.76 -4.63 -6.91
C LEU A 140 16.50 -5.50 -5.67
N SER A 141 15.24 -5.69 -5.31
CA SER A 141 14.85 -6.55 -4.18
C SER A 141 15.09 -8.04 -4.50
N VAL A 142 14.97 -8.43 -5.77
CA VAL A 142 15.20 -9.80 -6.27
C VAL A 142 16.68 -10.07 -6.59
N MET A 143 17.47 -9.02 -6.84
CA MET A 143 18.90 -9.11 -7.16
C MET A 143 19.82 -9.07 -5.95
N ASN A 144 19.34 -8.72 -4.76
CA ASN A 144 20.14 -8.76 -3.52
C ASN A 144 20.34 -10.19 -2.99
N ARG A 145 20.51 -11.14 -3.94
CA ARG A 145 21.00 -12.50 -3.78
C ARG A 145 22.52 -12.42 -3.56
N GLY A 146 22.96 -12.09 -2.35
CA GLY A 146 24.38 -11.90 -2.03
C GLY A 146 24.70 -12.12 -0.57
#